data_AF-A0A2N2WJ42-F1
#
_entry.id   AF-A0A2N2WJ42-F1
#
_cell.length_a   1.000
_cell.length_b   1.000
_cell.length_c   1.000
_cell.angle_alpha   90.00
_cell.angle_beta   90.00
_cell.angle_gamma   90.00
#
_symmetry.space_group_name_H-M   'P 1'
#
loop_
_entity.id
_entity.type
_entity.pdbx_description
1 polymer ?
#
loop_
_entity_poly.entity_id
_entity_poly.type
_entity_poly.pdbx_seq_one_letter_code
_entity_poly.pdbx_strand_id
1 'polypeptide(L)'
;MNWKLLLLFVSLAAFVSCGGGPKGDAEKLCDCGKEIVKLLNDNAPKADIEAKSDECDKLYDEFKDKYKDDADKKKEFKDALDACSEELEKEFEAAEEKYDVANN
;
A
#
# COMPACT_ATOMS: atom_id res chain seq x y z
N MET A 1 -26.26 -33.29 26.72
CA MET A 1 -25.87 -32.15 25.88
C MET A 1 -24.62 -32.53 25.11
N ASN A 2 -24.74 -32.69 23.78
CA ASN A 2 -23.65 -33.13 22.92
C ASN A 2 -22.67 -31.97 22.67
N TRP A 3 -21.60 -31.92 23.46
CA TRP A 3 -20.46 -31.01 23.35
C TRP A 3 -19.90 -30.86 21.91
N LYS A 4 -20.07 -31.89 21.07
CA LYS A 4 -19.62 -31.89 19.67
C LYS A 4 -20.32 -30.86 18.77
N LEU A 5 -21.48 -30.31 19.16
CA LEU A 5 -22.20 -29.32 18.36
C LEU A 5 -21.69 -27.87 18.53
N LEU A 6 -20.93 -27.58 19.59
CA LEU A 6 -20.38 -26.23 19.82
C LEU A 6 -19.13 -25.91 19.00
N LEU A 7 -18.46 -26.92 18.46
CA LEU A 7 -17.24 -26.75 17.65
C LEU A 7 -17.52 -26.38 16.18
N LEU A 8 -18.77 -26.48 15.72
CA LEU A 8 -19.12 -26.20 14.32
C LEU A 8 -19.37 -24.71 14.03
N PHE A 9 -19.53 -23.85 15.04
CA PHE A 9 -19.73 -22.41 14.84
C PHE A 9 -18.45 -21.56 14.99
N VAL A 10 -17.33 -22.16 15.42
CA VAL A 10 -16.06 -21.43 15.63
C VAL A 10 -15.16 -21.45 14.38
N SER A 11 -15.53 -22.16 13.31
CA SER A 11 -14.76 -22.17 12.06
C SER A 11 -15.04 -20.99 11.12
N LEU A 12 -16.01 -20.12 11.44
CA LEU A 12 -16.27 -18.90 10.65
C LEU A 12 -15.54 -17.65 11.16
N ALA A 13 -14.79 -17.74 12.26
CA ALA A 13 -14.04 -16.61 12.82
C ALA A 13 -12.55 -16.61 12.43
N ALA A 14 -12.08 -17.58 11.63
CA ALA A 14 -10.68 -17.73 11.27
C ALA A 14 -10.28 -17.12 9.91
N PHE A 15 -11.17 -16.33 9.27
CA PHE A 15 -10.84 -15.58 8.05
C PHE A 15 -10.29 -14.16 8.30
N VAL A 16 -9.83 -13.85 9.52
CA VAL A 16 -9.12 -12.59 9.81
C VAL A 16 -7.61 -12.77 9.97
N SER A 17 -7.11 -13.97 9.69
CA SER A 17 -5.67 -14.28 9.75
C SER A 17 -5.06 -14.18 8.34
N CYS A 18 -4.22 -13.16 8.14
CA CYS A 18 -3.36 -12.90 6.97
C CYS A 18 -3.96 -12.25 5.71
N GLY A 19 -4.88 -11.29 5.87
CA GLY A 19 -5.12 -10.25 4.86
C GLY A 19 -5.01 -8.90 5.53
N GLY A 20 -3.96 -8.13 5.23
CA GLY A 20 -3.72 -6.81 5.84
C GLY A 20 -5.00 -5.99 5.92
N GLY A 21 -5.26 -5.42 7.10
CA GLY A 21 -6.35 -4.46 7.28
C GLY A 21 -6.03 -3.12 6.60
N PRO A 22 -6.93 -2.14 6.68
CA PRO A 22 -6.77 -0.83 6.02
C PRO A 22 -5.41 -0.19 6.27
N LYS A 23 -4.91 -0.21 7.52
CA LYS A 23 -3.58 0.30 7.86
C LYS A 23 -2.43 -0.46 7.17
N GLY A 24 -2.45 -1.79 7.23
CA GLY A 24 -1.37 -2.61 6.65
C GLY A 24 -1.35 -2.57 5.13
N ASP A 25 -2.50 -2.35 4.49
CA ASP A 25 -2.55 -2.12 3.05
C ASP A 25 -2.06 -0.71 2.67
N ALA A 26 -2.35 0.30 3.49
CA ALA A 26 -1.79 1.64 3.31
C ALA A 26 -0.26 1.63 3.46
N GLU A 27 0.28 0.89 4.45
CA GLU A 27 1.72 0.69 4.64
C GLU A 27 2.38 0.07 3.40
N LYS A 28 1.75 -0.94 2.76
CA LYS A 28 2.28 -1.53 1.52
C LYS A 28 2.35 -0.52 0.38
N LEU A 29 1.31 0.31 0.22
CA LEU A 29 1.31 1.32 -0.84
C LEU A 29 2.40 2.37 -0.59
N CYS A 30 2.58 2.75 0.67
CA CYS A 30 3.67 3.61 1.10
C CYS A 30 5.05 3.02 0.84
N ASP A 31 5.26 1.75 1.19
CA ASP A 31 6.53 1.08 0.94
C ASP A 31 6.79 0.95 -0.56
N CYS A 32 5.74 0.76 -1.37
CA CYS A 32 5.84 0.82 -2.83
C CYS A 32 6.34 2.18 -3.32
N GLY A 33 5.79 3.28 -2.79
CA GLY A 33 6.25 4.63 -3.11
C GLY A 33 7.71 4.88 -2.68
N LYS A 34 8.13 4.39 -1.51
CA LYS A 34 9.53 4.48 -1.06
C LYS A 34 10.48 3.71 -1.97
N GLU A 35 10.05 2.59 -2.56
CA GLU A 35 10.84 1.88 -3.56
C GLU A 35 11.07 2.74 -4.81
N ILE A 36 10.08 3.52 -5.24
CA ILE A 36 10.27 4.47 -6.36
C ILE A 36 11.29 5.54 -6.00
N VAL A 37 11.17 6.16 -4.81
CA VAL A 37 12.16 7.12 -4.28
C VAL A 37 13.56 6.52 -4.27
N LYS A 38 13.68 5.26 -3.88
CA LYS A 38 14.97 4.55 -3.89
C LYS A 38 15.49 4.35 -5.31
N LEU A 39 14.65 3.90 -6.25
CA LEU A 39 15.03 3.74 -7.65
C LEU A 39 15.50 5.06 -8.28
N LEU A 40 14.83 6.17 -7.96
CA LEU A 40 15.25 7.52 -8.38
C LEU A 40 16.63 7.88 -7.82
N ASN A 41 16.84 7.71 -6.50
CA ASN A 41 18.14 8.01 -5.87
C ASN A 41 19.27 7.08 -6.36
N ASP A 42 18.95 5.83 -6.72
CA ASP A 42 19.90 4.85 -7.27
C ASP A 42 20.18 5.08 -8.77
N ASN A 43 19.57 6.09 -9.40
CA ASN A 43 19.64 6.34 -10.85
C ASN A 43 19.26 5.11 -11.68
N ALA A 44 18.21 4.41 -11.26
CA ALA A 44 17.71 3.25 -11.98
C ALA A 44 17.23 3.63 -13.40
N PRO A 45 17.22 2.66 -14.33
CA PRO A 45 16.61 2.87 -15.64
C PRO A 45 15.17 3.37 -15.52
N LYS A 46 14.80 4.35 -16.37
CA LYS A 46 13.44 4.91 -16.39
C LYS A 46 12.35 3.84 -16.50
N ALA A 47 12.61 2.77 -17.27
CA ALA A 47 11.68 1.65 -17.42
C ALA A 47 11.39 0.92 -16.09
N ASP A 48 12.37 0.82 -15.19
CA ASP A 48 12.21 0.17 -13.89
C ASP A 48 11.42 1.07 -12.92
N ILE A 49 11.66 2.38 -12.98
CA ILE A 49 10.90 3.40 -12.25
C ILE A 49 9.43 3.39 -12.70
N GLU A 50 9.17 3.41 -14.00
CA GLU A 50 7.83 3.33 -14.59
C GLU A 50 7.13 2.01 -14.22
N ALA A 51 7.83 0.87 -14.33
CA ALA A 51 7.27 -0.42 -13.95
C ALA A 51 6.88 -0.49 -12.46
N LYS A 52 7.68 0.13 -11.58
CA LYS A 52 7.36 0.21 -10.15
C LYS A 52 6.20 1.16 -9.88
N SER A 53 6.14 2.30 -10.57
CA SER A 53 5.00 3.22 -10.49
C SER A 53 3.69 2.54 -10.89
N ASP A 54 3.70 1.80 -12.01
CA ASP A 54 2.54 1.03 -12.48
C ASP A 54 2.11 -0.07 -11.49
N GLU A 55 3.05 -0.65 -10.74
CA GLU A 55 2.77 -1.61 -9.67
C GLU A 55 2.07 -0.94 -8.49
N CYS A 56 2.56 0.23 -8.06
CA CYS A 56 1.97 1.00 -6.97
C CYS A 56 0.56 1.50 -7.32
N ASP A 57 0.35 1.96 -8.56
CA ASP A 57 -0.98 2.40 -9.04
C ASP A 57 -2.00 1.26 -9.03
N LYS A 58 -1.59 0.06 -9.47
CA LYS A 58 -2.45 -1.13 -9.39
C LYS A 58 -2.80 -1.49 -7.95
N LEU A 59 -1.83 -1.44 -7.04
CA LEU A 59 -2.08 -1.69 -5.60
C LEU A 59 -3.05 -0.68 -5.02
N TYR A 60 -2.92 0.60 -5.37
CA TYR A 60 -3.86 1.64 -4.93
C TYR A 60 -5.27 1.36 -5.42
N ASP A 61 -5.44 1.03 -6.70
CA ASP A 61 -6.75 0.70 -7.27
C ASP A 61 -7.36 -0.56 -6.64
N GLU A 62 -6.54 -1.60 -6.39
CA GLU A 62 -6.97 -2.81 -5.69
C GLU A 62 -7.48 -2.50 -4.27
N PHE A 63 -6.76 -1.69 -3.49
CA PHE A 63 -7.17 -1.33 -2.14
C PHE A 63 -8.38 -0.39 -2.13
N LYS A 64 -8.44 0.54 -3.08
CA LYS A 64 -9.59 1.42 -3.26
C LYS A 64 -10.85 0.65 -3.62
N ASP A 65 -10.77 -0.36 -4.50
CA ASP A 65 -11.89 -1.24 -4.84
C ASP A 65 -12.27 -2.13 -3.65
N LYS A 66 -11.28 -2.67 -2.92
CA LYS A 66 -11.47 -3.51 -1.72
C LYS A 66 -12.29 -2.79 -0.63
N TYR A 67 -12.13 -1.48 -0.47
CA TYR A 67 -12.80 -0.69 0.56
C TYR A 67 -13.94 0.19 0.02
N LYS A 68 -14.32 0.10 -1.26
CA LYS A 68 -15.29 1.03 -1.88
C LYS A 68 -16.67 1.05 -1.20
N ASP A 69 -17.10 -0.10 -0.68
CA ASP A 69 -18.42 -0.30 -0.07
C ASP A 69 -18.39 -0.18 1.46
N ASP A 70 -17.21 0.01 2.07
CA ASP A 70 -17.01 0.11 3.52
C ASP A 70 -16.40 1.47 3.87
N ALA A 71 -17.26 2.43 4.19
CA ALA A 71 -16.86 3.82 4.44
C ALA A 71 -15.88 3.96 5.61
N ASP A 72 -16.02 3.14 6.66
CA ASP A 72 -15.16 3.18 7.84
C ASP A 72 -13.77 2.65 7.50
N LYS A 73 -13.68 1.50 6.81
CA LYS A 73 -12.38 0.95 6.36
C LYS A 73 -11.72 1.82 5.31
N LYS A 74 -12.50 2.42 4.40
CA LYS A 74 -11.99 3.36 3.40
C LYS A 74 -11.37 4.58 4.07
N LYS A 75 -12.03 5.11 5.09
CA LYS A 75 -11.50 6.22 5.88
C LYS A 75 -10.22 5.80 6.60
N GLU A 76 -10.19 4.65 7.25
CA GLU A 76 -8.99 4.16 7.94
C GLU A 76 -7.81 3.93 6.99
N PHE A 77 -8.06 3.40 5.79
CA PHE A 77 -7.04 3.26 4.73
C PHE A 77 -6.51 4.63 4.30
N LYS A 78 -7.41 5.59 4.03
CA LYS A 78 -7.04 6.93 3.59
C LYS A 78 -6.26 7.69 4.66
N ASP A 79 -6.72 7.68 5.91
CA ASP A 79 -6.05 8.36 7.02
C ASP A 79 -4.63 7.77 7.25
N ALA A 80 -4.46 6.46 7.09
CA ALA A 80 -3.14 5.82 7.18
C ALA A 80 -2.25 6.14 5.98
N LEU A 81 -2.81 6.23 4.77
CA LEU A 81 -2.07 6.60 3.57
C LEU A 81 -1.62 8.06 3.62
N ASP A 82 -2.53 8.97 3.98
CA ASP A 82 -2.28 10.41 4.11
C ASP A 82 -1.15 10.68 5.13
N ALA A 83 -1.12 9.93 6.24
CA ALA A 83 -0.08 10.07 7.27
C ALA A 83 1.33 9.73 6.79
N CYS A 84 1.45 8.94 5.72
CA CYS A 84 2.74 8.55 5.16
C CYS A 84 3.05 9.30 3.85
N SER A 85 2.03 9.71 3.08
CA SER A 85 2.23 10.43 1.82
C SER A 85 2.92 11.78 2.02
N GLU A 86 2.70 12.48 3.13
CA GLU A 86 3.26 13.83 3.35
C GLU A 86 4.80 13.84 3.35
N GLU A 87 5.45 12.88 4.01
CA GLU A 87 6.91 12.78 4.00
C GLU A 87 7.42 12.15 2.69
N LEU A 88 6.68 11.17 2.17
CA LEU A 88 7.02 10.51 0.92
C LEU A 88 7.02 11.49 -0.27
N GLU A 89 6.08 12.42 -0.32
CA GLU A 89 5.98 13.45 -1.37
C GLU A 89 7.24 14.33 -1.39
N LYS A 90 7.72 14.78 -0.21
CA LYS A 90 8.96 15.56 -0.10
C LYS A 90 10.19 14.75 -0.54
N GLU A 91 10.26 13.48 -0.14
CA GLU A 91 11.35 12.58 -0.54
C GLU A 91 11.33 12.30 -2.04
N PHE A 92 10.14 12.16 -2.63
CA PHE A 92 9.95 11.96 -4.06
C PHE A 92 10.39 13.16 -4.87
N GLU A 93 9.92 14.37 -4.53
CA GLU A 93 10.34 15.61 -5.20
C GLU A 93 11.86 15.78 -5.17
N ALA A 94 12.48 15.56 -4.00
CA ALA A 94 13.93 15.67 -3.85
C ALA A 94 14.70 14.58 -4.61
N ALA A 95 14.13 13.39 -4.77
CA ALA A 95 14.75 12.29 -5.53
C ALA A 95 14.60 12.49 -7.04
N GLU A 96 13.44 13.00 -7.50
CA GLU A 96 13.17 13.33 -8.89
C GLU A 96 14.08 14.47 -9.37
N GLU A 97 14.23 15.55 -8.60
CA GLU A 97 15.17 16.64 -8.93
C GLU A 97 16.61 16.12 -9.11
N LYS A 98 17.07 15.26 -8.20
CA LYS A 98 18.40 14.66 -8.29
C LYS A 98 18.54 13.76 -9.52
N TYR A 99 17.53 12.95 -9.81
CA TYR A 99 17.52 12.06 -10.96
C TYR A 99 17.58 12.85 -12.27
N ASP A 100 16.80 13.92 -12.39
CA ASP A 100 16.78 14.80 -13.55
C ASP A 100 18.13 15.50 -13.76
N VAL A 101 18.78 15.95 -12.68
CA VAL A 101 20.13 16.53 -12.77
C VAL A 101 21.18 15.50 -13.18
N ALA A 102 21.03 14.24 -12.78
CA ALA A 102 22.00 13.20 -13.10
C ALA A 102 21.85 12.64 -14.53
N ASN A 103 20.68 12.77 -15.15
CA ASN A 103 20.34 12.14 -16.43
C ASN A 103 20.01 13.14 -17.57
N ASN A 104 20.11 14.45 -17.33
CA ASN A 104 20.10 15.52 -18.36
C ASN A 104 21.49 16.11 -18.59
#